data_AF-A0A348WKJ0-F1
#
_entry.id   AF-A0A348WKJ0-F1
#
_cell.length_a   1.000
_cell.length_b   1.000
_cell.length_c   1.000
_cell.angle_alpha   90.00
_cell.angle_beta   90.00
_cell.angle_gamma   90.00
#
_symmetry.space_group_name_H-M   'P 1'
#
loop_
_entity.id
_entity.type
_entity.pdbx_description
1 polymer ?
#
loop_
_entity_poly.entity_id
_entity_poly.type
_entity_poly.pdbx_seq_one_letter_code
_entity_poly.pdbx_strand_id
1 'polypeptide(L)'
;MTARKNVYFWLHLILLVFAYLSPVLVDWRLIILGVALLQIQYWVANGCVLTKLEMGQDKTQAFLWYYLKEFFPNLNPRRTKFVIRVVVPIILVVIGYVLQVIYNYHPMLASL
;
A
#
# COMPACT_ATOMS: atom_id res chain seq x y z
N MET A 1 19.64 -5.68 14.03
CA MET A 1 18.45 -6.24 13.36
C MET A 1 18.83 -7.61 12.80
N THR A 2 18.10 -8.68 13.12
CA THR A 2 18.38 -10.04 12.63
C THR A 2 18.03 -10.18 11.15
N ALA A 3 18.89 -10.83 10.35
CA ALA A 3 18.84 -10.88 8.88
C ALA A 3 17.47 -11.28 8.28
N ARG A 4 16.65 -12.06 9.00
CA ARG A 4 15.32 -12.51 8.55
C ARG A 4 14.26 -11.41 8.52
N LYS A 5 14.34 -10.42 9.44
CA LYS A 5 13.43 -9.26 9.46
C LYS A 5 13.71 -8.30 8.29
N ASN A 6 14.96 -8.21 7.86
CA ASN A 6 15.37 -7.34 6.75
C ASN A 6 14.71 -7.71 5.42
N VAL A 7 14.59 -9.00 5.09
CA VAL A 7 14.06 -9.40 3.78
C VAL A 7 12.58 -9.03 3.65
N TYR A 8 11.77 -9.27 4.68
CA TYR A 8 10.35 -8.90 4.66
C TYR A 8 10.15 -7.40 4.63
N PHE A 9 10.97 -6.63 5.36
CA PHE A 9 10.97 -5.17 5.31
C PHE A 9 11.22 -4.67 3.87
N TRP A 10 12.30 -5.13 3.23
CA TRP A 10 12.64 -4.69 1.88
C TRP A 10 11.59 -5.12 0.86
N LEU A 11 11.07 -6.34 0.94
CA LEU A 11 10.01 -6.81 0.05
C LEU A 11 8.74 -5.96 0.22
N HIS A 12 8.35 -5.69 1.46
CA HIS A 12 7.17 -4.88 1.74
C HIS A 12 7.35 -3.44 1.26
N LEU A 13 8.53 -2.84 1.47
CA LEU A 13 8.87 -1.51 1.00
C LEU A 13 8.84 -1.43 -0.53
N ILE A 14 9.42 -2.40 -1.23
CA ILE A 14 9.41 -2.47 -2.70
C ILE A 14 7.97 -2.54 -3.21
N LEU A 15 7.14 -3.44 -2.66
CA LEU A 15 5.72 -3.53 -3.03
C LEU A 15 4.97 -2.21 -2.78
N LEU A 16 5.29 -1.53 -1.68
CA LEU A 16 4.74 -0.22 -1.34
C LEU A 16 5.12 0.84 -2.38
N VAL A 17 6.40 0.91 -2.77
CA VAL A 17 6.89 1.83 -3.79
C VAL A 17 6.19 1.56 -5.13
N PHE A 18 6.11 0.30 -5.56
CA PHE A 18 5.38 -0.07 -6.78
C PHE A 18 3.89 0.27 -6.71
N ALA A 19 3.25 0.06 -5.55
CA ALA A 19 1.85 0.41 -5.36
C ALA A 19 1.63 1.94 -5.46
N TYR A 20 2.51 2.75 -4.88
CA TYR A 20 2.39 4.22 -4.93
C TYR A 20 2.73 4.79 -6.31
N LEU A 21 3.61 4.12 -7.06
CA LEU A 21 3.93 4.47 -8.45
C LEU A 21 2.93 3.89 -9.46
N SER A 22 1.97 3.06 -9.01
CA SER A 22 1.01 2.40 -9.89
C SER A 22 0.22 3.33 -10.82
N PRO A 23 -0.17 4.58 -10.45
CA PRO A 23 -0.88 5.49 -11.36
C PRO A 23 -0.13 5.82 -12.64
N VAL A 24 1.20 5.75 -12.59
CA VAL A 24 2.12 6.05 -13.71
C VAL A 24 2.55 4.76 -14.41
N LEU A 25 2.70 3.67 -13.66
CA LEU A 25 3.25 2.42 -14.16
C LEU A 25 2.21 1.54 -14.88
N VAL A 26 0.98 1.45 -14.37
CA VAL A 26 -0.02 0.47 -14.83
C VAL A 26 -1.37 1.10 -15.10
N ASP A 27 -2.20 0.45 -15.94
CA ASP A 27 -3.56 0.90 -16.23
C ASP A 27 -4.42 1.02 -14.96
N TRP A 28 -5.24 2.06 -14.87
CA TRP A 28 -6.10 2.35 -13.72
C TRP A 28 -7.06 1.19 -13.37
N ARG A 29 -7.47 0.38 -14.35
CA ARG A 29 -8.28 -0.83 -14.13
C ARG A 29 -7.51 -1.89 -13.36
N LEU A 30 -6.21 -2.04 -13.64
CA LEU A 30 -5.34 -2.94 -12.89
C LEU A 30 -5.11 -2.44 -11.46
N ILE A 31 -5.04 -1.13 -11.26
CA ILE A 31 -4.98 -0.53 -9.92
C ILE A 31 -6.23 -0.92 -9.13
N ILE A 32 -7.43 -0.82 -9.73
CA ILE A 32 -8.69 -1.25 -9.08
C ILE A 32 -8.64 -2.72 -8.68
N LEU A 33 -8.19 -3.60 -9.58
CA LEU A 33 -8.05 -5.02 -9.27
C LEU A 33 -7.06 -5.27 -8.13
N GLY A 34 -5.92 -4.57 -8.13
CA GLY A 34 -4.93 -4.64 -7.06
C GLY A 34 -5.49 -4.16 -5.71
N VAL A 35 -6.26 -3.07 -5.70
CA VAL A 35 -6.92 -2.55 -4.50
C VAL A 35 -7.98 -3.55 -3.99
N ALA A 36 -8.77 -4.14 -4.88
CA ALA A 36 -9.75 -5.17 -4.51
C ALA A 36 -9.08 -6.39 -3.87
N LEU A 37 -8.00 -6.90 -4.49
CA LEU A 37 -7.22 -8.01 -3.94
C LEU A 37 -6.61 -7.66 -2.58
N LEU A 38 -6.06 -6.45 -2.42
CA LEU A 38 -5.53 -5.98 -1.14
C LEU A 38 -6.61 -5.92 -0.05
N GLN A 39 -7.82 -5.49 -0.41
CA GLN A 39 -8.94 -5.42 0.52
C GLN A 39 -9.43 -6.82 0.92
N ILE A 40 -9.49 -7.76 -0.03
CA ILE A 40 -9.76 -9.18 0.25
C ILE A 40 -8.69 -9.73 1.21
N GLN A 41 -7.41 -9.46 0.97
CA GLN A 41 -6.33 -9.85 1.87
C GLN A 41 -6.56 -9.29 3.28
N TYR A 42 -6.92 -8.02 3.42
CA TYR A 42 -7.20 -7.43 4.72
C TYR A 42 -8.35 -8.10 5.45
N TRP A 43 -9.36 -8.56 4.74
CA TRP A 43 -10.50 -9.25 5.32
C TRP A 43 -10.15 -10.68 5.75
N VAL A 44 -9.56 -11.48 4.86
CA VAL A 44 -9.19 -12.88 5.12
C VAL A 44 -8.06 -12.98 6.15
N ALA A 45 -6.99 -12.20 5.95
CA ALA A 45 -5.80 -12.25 6.80
C ALA A 45 -5.88 -11.27 7.98
N ASN A 46 -6.98 -10.55 8.20
CA ASN A 46 -7.12 -9.55 9.28
C ASN A 46 -5.98 -8.50 9.31
N GLY A 47 -5.38 -8.18 8.15
CA GLY A 47 -4.23 -7.29 8.02
C GLY A 47 -3.35 -7.62 6.82
N CYS A 48 -2.22 -6.92 6.69
CA CYS A 48 -1.24 -7.25 5.65
C CYS A 48 -0.43 -8.48 6.11
N VAL A 49 -0.33 -9.49 5.24
CA VAL A 49 0.44 -10.71 5.52
C VAL A 49 1.90 -10.37 5.82
N LEU A 50 2.49 -9.47 5.03
CA LEU A 50 3.87 -9.01 5.20
C LEU A 50 4.11 -8.31 6.54
N THR A 51 3.21 -7.43 6.97
CA THR A 51 3.31 -6.80 8.30
C THR A 51 3.28 -7.83 9.41
N LYS A 52 2.46 -8.87 9.29
CA LYS A 52 2.41 -9.95 10.29
C LYS A 52 3.68 -10.78 10.32
N LEU A 53 4.29 -11.05 9.17
CA LEU A 53 5.55 -11.78 9.09
C LEU A 53 6.72 -10.97 9.65
N GLU A 54 6.70 -9.65 9.49
CA GLU A 54 7.77 -8.75 9.93
C GLU A 54 7.67 -8.39 11.43
N MET A 55 6.45 -8.08 11.91
CA MET A 55 6.21 -7.55 13.26
C MET A 55 5.54 -8.56 14.20
N GLY A 56 5.18 -9.75 13.73
CA GLY A 56 4.46 -10.76 14.51
C GLY A 56 2.94 -10.56 14.52
N GLN A 57 2.25 -11.15 15.49
CA GLN A 57 0.77 -11.11 15.56
C GLN A 57 0.19 -9.76 16.00
N ASP A 58 0.96 -8.67 16.00
CA ASP A 58 0.46 -7.37 16.43
C ASP A 58 -0.44 -6.74 15.35
N LYS A 59 -1.75 -7.02 15.45
CA LYS A 59 -2.78 -6.73 14.42
C LYS A 59 -3.15 -5.24 14.32
N THR A 60 -2.68 -4.42 15.25
CA THR A 60 -3.17 -3.06 15.45
C THR A 60 -2.40 -2.01 14.65
N GLN A 61 -1.16 -2.29 14.26
CA GLN A 61 -0.27 -1.29 13.66
C GLN A 61 -0.14 -1.50 12.15
N ALA A 62 -0.20 -0.40 11.39
CA ALA A 62 0.15 -0.39 9.97
C ALA A 62 1.67 -0.29 9.83
N PHE A 63 2.24 -0.93 8.80
CA PHE A 63 3.68 -0.86 8.53
C PHE A 63 4.20 0.58 8.51
N LEU A 64 3.54 1.48 7.77
CA LEU A 64 3.91 2.89 7.74
C LEU A 64 3.82 3.56 9.13
N TRP A 65 2.80 3.23 9.95
CA TRP A 65 2.70 3.81 11.30
C TRP A 65 3.91 3.48 12.16
N TYR A 66 4.39 2.23 12.09
CA TYR A 66 5.54 1.77 12.87
C TYR A 66 6.81 2.59 12.60
N TYR A 67 7.05 2.96 11.33
CA TYR A 67 8.20 3.78 10.94
C TYR A 67 7.95 5.29 11.09
N LEU A 68 6.72 5.77 10.85
CA LEU A 68 6.41 7.21 10.97
C LEU A 68 6.31 7.69 12.41
N LYS A 69 5.97 6.83 13.38
CA LYS A 69 5.82 7.23 14.80
C LYS A 69 7.11 7.81 15.39
N GLU A 70 8.27 7.41 14.87
CA GLU A 70 9.58 7.89 15.32
C GLU A 70 9.80 9.37 14.95
N PHE A 71 9.24 9.81 13.82
CA PHE A 71 9.29 11.20 13.37
C PHE A 71 8.10 12.03 13.84
N PHE A 72 6.94 11.38 14.04
CA PHE A 72 5.69 12.01 14.44
C PHE A 72 5.13 11.35 15.71
N PRO A 73 5.54 11.80 16.91
CA PRO A 73 5.17 11.15 18.17
C PRO A 73 3.64 11.18 18.46
N ASN A 74 2.89 12.10 17.86
CA ASN A 74 1.44 12.22 18.02
C ASN A 74 0.63 11.46 16.95
N LEU A 75 1.26 10.58 16.16
CA LEU A 75 0.58 9.87 15.07
C LEU A 75 -0.40 8.82 15.62
N ASN A 76 -1.70 8.99 15.37
CA ASN A 76 -2.71 8.06 15.87
C ASN A 76 -2.76 6.77 15.02
N PRO A 77 -2.52 5.57 15.62
CA PRO A 77 -2.45 4.31 14.88
C PRO A 77 -3.74 3.93 14.16
N ARG A 78 -4.91 4.24 14.74
CA ARG A 78 -6.20 3.95 14.12
C ARG A 78 -6.43 4.80 12.88
N ARG A 79 -6.11 6.09 12.97
CA ARG A 79 -6.23 7.02 11.83
C ARG A 79 -5.26 6.65 10.72
N THR A 80 -4.00 6.39 11.04
CA THR A 80 -2.99 5.99 10.05
C THR A 80 -3.39 4.68 9.36
N LYS A 81 -3.90 3.70 10.11
CA LYS A 81 -4.43 2.44 9.54
C LYS A 81 -5.59 2.69 8.57
N PHE A 82 -6.54 3.56 8.92
CA PHE A 82 -7.65 3.92 8.03
C PHE A 82 -7.15 4.63 6.77
N VAL A 83 -6.23 5.60 6.91
CA VAL A 83 -5.66 6.34 5.78
C VAL A 83 -4.95 5.39 4.82
N ILE A 84 -4.09 4.50 5.32
CA ILE A 84 -3.32 3.58 4.46
C ILE A 84 -4.20 2.53 3.80
N ARG A 85 -5.23 2.03 4.48
CA ARG A 85 -6.06 0.92 3.97
C ARG A 85 -7.23 1.37 3.11
N VAL A 86 -7.68 2.61 3.24
CA VAL A 86 -8.89 3.11 2.57
C VAL A 86 -8.57 4.34 1.74
N VAL A 87 -8.05 5.38 2.37
CA VAL A 87 -7.86 6.70 1.73
C VAL A 87 -6.80 6.62 0.62
N VAL A 88 -5.63 6.06 0.92
CA VAL A 88 -4.52 5.95 -0.04
C VAL A 88 -4.91 5.13 -1.28
N PRO A 89 -5.48 3.91 -1.16
CA PRO A 89 -5.93 3.13 -2.33
C PRO A 89 -6.93 3.88 -3.21
N ILE A 90 -7.91 4.57 -2.60
CA ILE A 90 -8.90 5.35 -3.35
C ILE A 90 -8.20 6.50 -4.10
N ILE A 91 -7.31 7.23 -3.42
CA ILE A 91 -6.55 8.32 -4.04
C ILE A 91 -5.71 7.81 -5.22
N LEU A 92 -5.05 6.65 -5.09
CA LEU A 92 -4.26 6.07 -6.18
C LEU A 92 -5.10 5.73 -7.41
N VAL A 93 -6.29 5.16 -7.21
CA VAL A 93 -7.24 4.89 -8.31
C VAL A 93 -7.70 6.19 -8.97
N VAL A 94 -8.07 7.20 -8.17
CA VAL A 94 -8.50 8.50 -8.69
C VAL A 94 -7.40 9.19 -9.48
N ILE A 95 -6.17 9.22 -8.96
CA ILE A 95 -5.02 9.80 -9.65
C ILE A 95 -4.74 9.04 -10.95
N GLY A 96 -4.75 7.70 -10.92
CA GLY A 96 -4.55 6.87 -12.11
C GLY A 96 -5.60 7.16 -13.18
N TYR A 97 -6.88 7.22 -12.79
CA TYR A 97 -7.97 7.57 -13.70
C TYR A 97 -7.81 8.98 -14.28
N VAL A 98 -7.53 9.98 -13.45
CA VAL A 98 -7.35 11.38 -13.89
C VAL A 98 -6.19 11.48 -14.87
N LEU A 99 -5.03 10.90 -14.55
CA LEU A 99 -3.86 10.93 -15.44
C LEU A 99 -4.16 10.25 -16.79
N GLN A 100 -4.74 9.05 -16.76
CA GLN A 100 -4.88 8.25 -17.97
C GLN A 100 -6.07 8.68 -18.84
N VAL A 101 -7.17 9.11 -18.23
CA VAL A 101 -8.41 9.47 -18.95
C VAL A 101 -8.49 10.96 -19.25
N ILE A 102 -8.12 11.84 -18.31
CA ILE A 102 -8.23 13.30 -18.51
C ILE A 102 -6.98 13.83 -19.22
N TYR A 103 -5.80 13.41 -18.79
CA TYR A 103 -4.53 13.86 -19.38
C TYR A 103 -4.03 12.99 -20.53
N ASN A 104 -4.76 11.93 -20.90
CA ASN A 104 -4.36 10.95 -21.93
C ASN A 104 -2.95 10.39 -21.71
N TYR A 105 -2.54 10.26 -20.46
CA TYR A 105 -1.25 9.68 -20.12
C TYR A 105 -1.28 8.17 -20.36
N HIS A 106 -0.32 7.66 -21.13
CA HIS A 106 -0.20 6.21 -21.36
C HIS A 106 0.67 5.57 -20.27
N PRO A 107 0.17 4.56 -19.54
CA PRO A 107 0.95 3.88 -18.51
C PRO A 107 2.13 3.12 -19.13
N MET A 108 3.26 3.06 -18.42
CA MET A 108 4.51 2.53 -18.99
C MET A 108 4.54 1.00 -19.20
N LEU A 109 3.88 0.21 -18.34
CA LEU A 109 4.07 -1.24 -18.28
C LEU A 109 2.85 -2.07 -18.71
N ALA A 110 1.65 -1.49 -18.77
CA ALA A 110 0.45 -2.23 -19.13
C ALA A 110 -0.61 -1.32 -19.75
N SER A 111 -0.63 -1.22 -21.08
CA SER A 111 -1.80 -0.79 -21.86
C SER A 111 -2.50 -2.05 -22.37
N LEU A 112 -3.53 -2.52 -21.67
CA LEU A 112 -4.36 -3.66 -22.09
C LEU A 112 -5.61 -3.17 -22.81
#